data_AF-A0A1E9AW49-F1
#
_entry.id   AF-A0A1E9AW49-F1
#
_cell.length_a   1.000
_cell.length_b   1.000
_cell.length_c   1.000
_cell.angle_alpha   90.00
_cell.angle_beta   90.00
_cell.angle_gamma   90.00
#
_symmetry.space_group_name_H-M   'P 1'
#
loop_
_entity.id
_entity.type
_entity.pdbx_description
1 polymer ?
#
loop_
_entity_poly.entity_id
_entity_poly.type
_entity_poly.pdbx_seq_one_letter_code
_entity_poly.pdbx_strand_id
1 'polypeptide(L)'
;MNVEKRENPTKTAICGIINVTPDSFSDGGQFFAIEEALKQARKLMAEGATILDIGGESTRPGSSYVEIEEEIQRVVPVIQAIRQESDVLISVDTWKSQVAEAALQAGANIVNDITGLMGDEKMAEVVAKTEAQVVIMFNPVMARPQHPSSLIFPHFGFGETFTKEDLAEFEQLSVEELMTAFFDRALVRAEKAGISKENIMLDPGIGFGLTKKENLILLRDLDKLHEMGYPIFLGVSRKRFVINILEENGFEVNPDIEEGFRNRDIASAHVTSIAARQGVEVVRVHDVGSHKMAVEIASAIRLADHAENLDLKQYK
;
A
#
# COMPACT_ATOMS: atom_id res chain seq x y z
N MET A 1 0.32 -27.58 13.22
CA MET A 1 0.70 -26.49 14.13
C MET A 1 -0.53 -25.66 14.37
N ASN A 2 -0.78 -25.34 15.64
CA ASN A 2 -2.02 -24.71 16.10
C ASN A 2 -2.14 -23.29 15.54
N VAL A 3 -3.01 -23.11 14.55
CA VAL A 3 -3.56 -21.80 14.23
C VAL A 3 -4.56 -21.51 15.33
N GLU A 4 -4.14 -20.79 16.37
CA GLU A 4 -5.10 -20.24 17.34
C GLU A 4 -6.16 -19.47 16.56
N LYS A 5 -7.42 -19.90 16.73
CA LYS A 5 -8.59 -19.23 16.15
C LYS A 5 -8.59 -17.79 16.67
N ARG A 6 -8.28 -16.83 15.79
CA ARG A 6 -8.41 -15.39 16.10
C ARG A 6 -9.86 -15.14 16.56
N GLU A 7 -10.01 -14.52 17.72
CA GLU A 7 -11.31 -14.36 18.41
C GLU A 7 -12.31 -13.43 17.70
N ASN A 8 -11.91 -12.76 16.59
CA ASN A 8 -12.85 -12.02 15.73
C ASN A 8 -12.29 -11.84 14.32
N PRO A 9 -12.67 -12.67 13.33
CA PRO A 9 -12.09 -12.54 12.00
C PRO A 9 -12.83 -11.45 11.19
N THR A 10 -12.25 -10.25 11.14
CA THR A 10 -12.77 -9.14 10.33
C THR A 10 -12.42 -9.32 8.85
N LYS A 11 -13.31 -8.88 7.94
CA LYS A 11 -13.03 -8.91 6.49
C LYS A 11 -11.84 -8.02 6.15
N THR A 12 -11.14 -8.34 5.05
CA THR A 12 -10.09 -7.49 4.49
C THR A 12 -10.64 -6.11 4.16
N ALA A 13 -10.01 -5.07 4.69
CA ALA A 13 -10.33 -3.68 4.39
C ALA A 13 -9.79 -3.28 3.01
N ILE A 14 -10.47 -2.33 2.37
CA ILE A 14 -10.10 -1.83 1.05
C ILE A 14 -9.63 -0.39 1.19
N CYS A 15 -8.40 -0.16 0.76
CA CYS A 15 -7.74 1.13 0.73
C CYS A 15 -7.74 1.68 -0.71
N GLY A 16 -8.55 2.71 -0.96
CA GLY A 16 -8.68 3.34 -2.27
C GLY A 16 -7.60 4.39 -2.51
N ILE A 17 -6.92 4.33 -3.65
CA ILE A 17 -5.81 5.24 -4.00
C ILE A 17 -6.34 6.56 -4.59
N ILE A 18 -5.85 7.68 -4.06
CA ILE A 18 -6.04 9.02 -4.62
C ILE A 18 -4.65 9.65 -4.83
N ASN A 19 -4.23 9.74 -6.10
CA ASN A 19 -2.98 10.42 -6.46
C ASN A 19 -3.29 11.86 -6.85
N VAL A 20 -2.68 12.82 -6.18
CA VAL A 20 -2.80 14.25 -6.45
C VAL A 20 -1.66 14.65 -7.38
N THR A 21 -1.95 14.82 -8.67
CA THR A 21 -0.93 15.00 -9.72
C THR A 21 -0.44 16.45 -9.89
N PRO A 22 0.81 16.67 -10.36
CA PRO A 22 1.41 18.00 -10.59
C PRO A 22 0.60 18.89 -11.53
N ASP A 23 0.07 18.32 -12.61
CA ASP A 23 -0.62 19.05 -13.67
C ASP A 23 -1.87 19.79 -13.17
N SER A 24 -2.38 19.39 -12.00
CA SER A 24 -3.59 19.94 -11.39
C SER A 24 -3.34 21.20 -10.56
N PHE A 25 -2.08 21.58 -10.26
CA PHE A 25 -1.75 22.65 -9.30
C PHE A 25 -1.10 23.92 -9.90
N SER A 26 -1.04 24.06 -11.22
CA SER A 26 -0.59 25.30 -11.87
C SER A 26 -1.76 26.29 -12.14
N ASP A 27 -1.47 27.60 -12.09
CA ASP A 27 -2.33 28.77 -12.41
C ASP A 27 -3.87 28.55 -12.34
N GLY A 28 -4.44 28.64 -11.12
CA GLY A 28 -5.89 28.56 -10.90
C GLY A 28 -6.47 27.14 -10.78
N GLY A 29 -5.66 26.10 -11.01
CA GLY A 29 -6.06 24.68 -10.96
C GLY A 29 -6.25 24.09 -9.57
N GLN A 30 -5.75 24.73 -8.50
CA GLN A 30 -5.75 24.15 -7.15
C GLN A 30 -7.16 23.78 -6.64
N PHE A 31 -8.16 24.64 -6.85
CA PHE A 31 -9.55 24.33 -6.49
C PHE A 31 -10.10 23.15 -7.30
N PHE A 32 -9.78 23.10 -8.59
CA PHE A 32 -10.21 22.02 -9.48
C PHE A 32 -9.58 20.68 -9.07
N ALA A 33 -8.31 20.69 -8.66
CA ALA A 33 -7.62 19.50 -8.15
C ALA A 33 -8.26 18.96 -6.87
N ILE A 34 -8.63 19.84 -5.94
CA ILE A 34 -9.33 19.47 -4.71
C ILE A 34 -10.71 18.89 -5.02
N GLU A 35 -11.48 19.53 -5.92
CA GLU A 35 -12.82 19.03 -6.31
C GLU A 35 -12.76 17.67 -7.00
N GLU A 36 -11.80 17.43 -7.90
CA GLU A 36 -11.63 16.12 -8.53
C GLU A 36 -11.16 15.06 -7.51
N ALA A 37 -10.27 15.41 -6.58
CA ALA A 37 -9.88 14.51 -5.49
C ALA A 37 -11.06 14.16 -4.57
N LEU A 38 -11.91 15.12 -4.22
CA LEU A 38 -13.15 14.89 -3.44
C LEU A 38 -14.14 14.00 -4.18
N LYS A 39 -14.36 14.27 -5.48
CA LYS A 39 -15.23 13.45 -6.33
C LYS A 39 -14.74 12.01 -6.38
N GLN A 40 -13.43 11.81 -6.53
CA GLN A 40 -12.82 10.49 -6.48
C GLN A 40 -12.96 9.85 -5.09
N ALA A 41 -12.74 10.58 -4.00
CA ALA A 41 -12.94 10.10 -2.63
C ALA A 41 -14.37 9.61 -2.41
N ARG A 42 -15.38 10.42 -2.78
CA ARG A 42 -16.80 10.04 -2.70
C ARG A 42 -17.12 8.80 -3.50
N LYS A 43 -16.57 8.68 -4.72
CA LYS A 43 -16.72 7.49 -5.56
C LYS A 43 -16.15 6.25 -4.86
N LEU A 44 -14.89 6.31 -4.41
CA LEU A 44 -14.22 5.18 -3.77
C LEU A 44 -14.93 4.74 -2.48
N MET A 45 -15.39 5.69 -1.66
CA MET A 45 -16.20 5.39 -0.48
C MET A 45 -17.53 4.73 -0.83
N ALA A 46 -18.24 5.22 -1.85
CA ALA A 46 -19.49 4.63 -2.31
C ALA A 46 -19.29 3.20 -2.87
N GLU A 47 -18.14 2.94 -3.50
CA GLU A 47 -17.75 1.62 -3.96
C GLU A 47 -17.37 0.67 -2.80
N GLY A 48 -17.04 1.21 -1.62
CA GLY A 48 -16.81 0.43 -0.40
C GLY A 48 -15.39 0.51 0.18
N ALA A 49 -14.60 1.52 -0.20
CA ALA A 49 -13.32 1.79 0.45
C ALA A 49 -13.57 2.24 1.90
N THR A 50 -12.86 1.62 2.84
CA THR A 50 -12.87 1.98 4.26
C THR A 50 -11.66 2.79 4.66
N ILE A 51 -10.64 2.85 3.79
CA ILE A 51 -9.45 3.67 3.91
C ILE A 51 -9.26 4.39 2.56
N LEU A 52 -8.85 5.66 2.59
CA LEU A 52 -8.39 6.39 1.42
C LEU A 52 -6.91 6.73 1.59
N ASP A 53 -6.07 6.42 0.60
CA ASP A 53 -4.64 6.71 0.64
C ASP A 53 -4.29 7.82 -0.34
N ILE A 54 -3.82 8.94 0.21
CA ILE A 54 -3.63 10.20 -0.48
C ILE A 54 -2.13 10.41 -0.73
N GLY A 55 -1.71 10.40 -2.00
CA GLY A 55 -0.32 10.61 -2.39
C GLY A 55 -0.12 11.89 -3.19
N GLY A 56 0.86 12.71 -2.79
CA GLY A 56 1.27 13.93 -3.51
C GLY A 56 2.51 13.74 -4.40
N GLU A 57 3.23 12.63 -4.21
CA GLU A 57 4.44 12.25 -4.96
C GLU A 57 4.20 10.93 -5.72
N SER A 58 4.67 10.86 -6.97
CA SER A 58 4.67 9.60 -7.71
C SER A 58 5.89 8.78 -7.32
N THR A 59 5.67 7.55 -6.85
CA THR A 59 6.72 6.59 -6.48
C THR A 59 6.97 5.54 -7.59
N ARG A 60 6.45 5.79 -8.79
CA ARG A 60 6.55 4.90 -9.95
C ARG A 60 7.94 4.98 -10.61
N PRO A 61 8.40 3.93 -11.32
CA PRO A 61 9.62 4.00 -12.11
C PRO A 61 9.66 5.22 -13.04
N GLY A 62 10.78 5.95 -13.02
CA GLY A 62 11.00 7.14 -13.84
C GLY A 62 10.36 8.46 -13.37
N SER A 63 9.78 8.53 -12.16
CA SER A 63 9.27 9.79 -11.60
C SER A 63 10.38 10.69 -11.04
N SER A 64 10.10 11.98 -10.93
CA SER A 64 10.92 12.96 -10.21
C SER A 64 10.36 13.21 -8.81
N TYR A 65 11.23 13.60 -7.87
CA TYR A 65 10.81 14.02 -6.54
C TYR A 65 9.98 15.28 -6.56
N VAL A 66 9.12 15.38 -5.56
CA VAL A 66 8.36 16.58 -5.22
C VAL A 66 8.99 17.17 -3.96
N GLU A 67 9.22 18.48 -3.96
CA GLU A 67 9.73 19.17 -2.77
C GLU A 67 8.71 19.09 -1.63
N ILE A 68 9.17 19.09 -0.38
CA ILE A 68 8.33 18.92 0.82
C ILE A 68 7.12 19.87 0.81
N GLU A 69 7.36 21.16 0.58
CA GLU A 69 6.32 22.19 0.60
C GLU A 69 5.29 21.97 -0.52
N GLU A 70 5.75 21.56 -1.70
CA GLU A 70 4.86 21.27 -2.83
C GLU A 70 4.00 20.02 -2.56
N GLU A 71 4.56 18.99 -1.95
CA GLU A 71 3.81 17.79 -1.56
C GLU A 71 2.76 18.11 -0.49
N ILE A 72 3.11 18.93 0.52
CA ILE A 72 2.17 19.44 1.54
C ILE A 72 1.01 20.18 0.87
N GLN A 73 1.30 21.11 -0.05
CA GLN A 73 0.27 21.90 -0.75
C GLN A 73 -0.66 21.05 -1.62
N ARG A 74 -0.22 19.86 -2.04
CA ARG A 74 -1.05 18.89 -2.77
C ARG A 74 -1.94 18.09 -1.83
N VAL A 75 -1.39 17.52 -0.75
CA VAL A 75 -2.13 16.53 0.07
C VAL A 75 -2.98 17.18 1.17
N VAL A 76 -2.48 18.23 1.84
CA VAL A 76 -3.15 18.80 3.02
C VAL A 76 -4.53 19.37 2.69
N PRO A 77 -4.72 20.18 1.62
CA PRO A 77 -6.04 20.70 1.30
C PRO A 77 -7.06 19.60 0.96
N VAL A 78 -6.62 18.53 0.29
CA VAL A 78 -7.46 17.36 -0.03
C VAL A 78 -7.87 16.63 1.24
N ILE A 79 -6.94 16.38 2.17
CA ILE A 79 -7.22 15.73 3.45
C ILE A 79 -8.24 16.55 4.26
N GLN A 80 -8.02 17.87 4.39
CA GLN A 80 -8.94 18.77 5.10
C GLN A 80 -10.34 18.75 4.49
N ALA A 81 -10.42 18.77 3.16
CA ALA A 81 -11.69 18.77 2.45
C ALA A 81 -12.46 17.45 2.63
N ILE A 82 -11.78 16.29 2.54
CA ILE A 82 -12.40 14.98 2.81
C ILE A 82 -12.90 14.92 4.26
N ARG A 83 -12.10 15.42 5.21
CA ARG A 83 -12.44 15.37 6.65
C ARG A 83 -13.65 16.25 7.00
N GLN A 84 -13.96 17.27 6.22
CA GLN A 84 -15.18 18.07 6.40
C GLN A 84 -16.48 17.29 6.10
N GLU A 85 -16.41 16.20 5.32
CA GLU A 85 -17.59 15.47 4.87
C GLU A 85 -17.60 13.98 5.27
N SER A 86 -16.51 13.44 5.83
CA SER A 86 -16.39 12.02 6.14
C SER A 86 -15.42 11.70 7.28
N ASP A 87 -15.79 10.68 8.06
CA ASP A 87 -14.96 10.05 9.10
C ASP A 87 -14.13 8.85 8.58
N VAL A 88 -14.09 8.63 7.25
CA VAL A 88 -13.27 7.56 6.64
C VAL A 88 -11.81 7.63 7.12
N LEU A 89 -11.17 6.48 7.29
CA LEU A 89 -9.75 6.46 7.61
C LEU A 89 -8.96 7.05 6.44
N ILE A 90 -8.06 7.98 6.73
CA ILE A 90 -7.21 8.61 5.75
C ILE A 90 -5.77 8.17 6.00
N SER A 91 -5.14 7.62 4.98
CA SER A 91 -3.72 7.34 4.91
C SER A 91 -3.03 8.41 4.05
N VAL A 92 -1.84 8.85 4.45
CA VAL A 92 -0.98 9.69 3.62
C VAL A 92 0.18 8.85 3.07
N ASP A 93 0.32 8.80 1.75
CA ASP A 93 1.39 8.09 1.04
C ASP A 93 2.61 9.01 0.95
N THR A 94 3.44 9.00 1.98
CA THR A 94 4.66 9.80 2.05
C THR A 94 5.72 9.15 2.92
N TRP A 95 6.98 9.33 2.52
CA TRP A 95 8.16 8.92 3.28
C TRP A 95 8.86 10.11 3.96
N LYS A 96 8.33 11.34 3.81
CA LYS A 96 8.90 12.58 4.35
C LYS A 96 8.19 12.97 5.63
N SER A 97 8.90 13.04 6.75
CA SER A 97 8.29 13.26 8.08
C SER A 97 7.54 14.59 8.18
N GLN A 98 8.01 15.63 7.49
CA GLN A 98 7.37 16.95 7.45
C GLN A 98 6.00 16.90 6.75
N VAL A 99 5.89 16.12 5.67
CA VAL A 99 4.63 15.92 4.94
C VAL A 99 3.68 15.10 5.81
N ALA A 100 4.17 14.03 6.44
CA ALA A 100 3.39 13.21 7.35
C ALA A 100 2.86 14.04 8.55
N GLU A 101 3.69 14.85 9.20
CA GLU A 101 3.27 15.69 10.33
C GLU A 101 2.16 16.67 9.91
N ALA A 102 2.30 17.33 8.77
CA ALA A 102 1.28 18.25 8.25
C ALA A 102 -0.03 17.53 7.89
N ALA A 103 0.06 16.36 7.25
CA ALA A 103 -1.09 15.55 6.88
C ALA A 103 -1.86 15.00 8.10
N LEU A 104 -1.14 14.58 9.15
CA LEU A 104 -1.74 14.11 10.40
C LEU A 104 -2.45 15.25 11.14
N GLN A 105 -1.84 16.44 11.20
CA GLN A 105 -2.48 17.65 11.74
C GLN A 105 -3.74 18.04 10.95
N ALA A 106 -3.76 17.76 9.63
CA ALA A 106 -4.90 18.00 8.77
C ALA A 106 -6.03 16.98 8.91
N GLY A 107 -5.80 15.84 9.58
CA GLY A 107 -6.80 14.82 9.85
C GLY A 107 -6.53 13.44 9.23
N ALA A 108 -5.31 13.17 8.73
CA ALA A 108 -4.89 11.80 8.41
C ALA A 108 -4.77 10.94 9.68
N ASN A 109 -4.92 9.62 9.52
CA ASN A 109 -4.88 8.61 10.59
C ASN A 109 -3.68 7.67 10.46
N ILE A 110 -3.22 7.45 9.23
CA ILE A 110 -2.20 6.44 8.88
C ILE A 110 -1.10 7.13 8.06
N VAL A 111 0.16 6.82 8.35
CA VAL A 111 1.28 7.13 7.47
C VAL A 111 1.62 5.87 6.67
N ASN A 112 1.47 5.91 5.35
CA ASN A 112 1.92 4.85 4.46
C ASN A 112 3.32 5.18 3.96
N ASP A 113 4.34 4.67 4.65
CA ASP A 113 5.74 4.96 4.36
C ASP A 113 6.36 3.85 3.51
N ILE A 114 6.49 4.12 2.21
CA ILE A 114 7.12 3.22 1.25
C ILE A 114 8.62 2.99 1.51
N THR A 115 9.26 3.76 2.39
CA THR A 115 10.64 3.54 2.83
C THR A 115 10.73 2.80 4.16
N GLY A 116 9.59 2.45 4.77
CA GLY A 116 9.53 1.65 5.98
C GLY A 116 10.29 2.26 7.15
N LEU A 117 10.13 3.57 7.40
CA LEU A 117 10.85 4.35 8.41
C LEU A 117 12.35 4.51 8.15
N MET A 118 12.85 4.06 7.00
CA MET A 118 14.27 4.11 6.67
C MET A 118 14.67 5.36 5.89
N GLY A 119 13.73 6.01 5.18
CA GLY A 119 14.01 7.15 4.30
C GLY A 119 14.20 8.49 5.02
N ASP A 120 13.48 8.71 6.12
CA ASP A 120 13.61 9.91 6.96
C ASP A 120 13.76 9.51 8.42
N GLU A 121 14.83 10.00 9.05
CA GLU A 121 15.14 9.64 10.42
C GLU A 121 14.12 10.07 11.45
N LYS A 122 13.36 11.12 11.14
CA LYS A 122 12.36 11.71 12.03
C LYS A 122 10.98 11.09 11.89
N MET A 123 10.75 10.26 10.87
CA MET A 123 9.43 9.71 10.59
C MET A 123 8.87 8.93 11.80
N ALA A 124 9.71 8.09 12.42
CA ALA A 124 9.29 7.29 13.55
C ALA A 124 8.88 8.16 14.76
N GLU A 125 9.58 9.26 15.01
CA GLU A 125 9.23 10.22 16.08
C GLU A 125 7.91 10.94 15.80
N VAL A 126 7.66 11.32 14.54
CA VAL A 126 6.39 11.95 14.13
C VAL A 126 5.21 10.99 14.35
N VAL A 127 5.34 9.74 13.91
CA VAL A 127 4.30 8.71 14.10
C VAL A 127 4.04 8.47 15.59
N ALA A 128 5.10 8.31 16.39
CA ALA A 128 4.96 8.07 17.82
C ALA A 128 4.27 9.25 18.54
N LYS A 129 4.70 10.50 18.26
CA LYS A 129 4.16 11.72 18.87
C LYS A 129 2.66 11.93 18.56
N THR A 130 2.21 11.49 17.40
CA THR A 130 0.83 11.67 16.93
C THR A 130 -0.06 10.46 17.23
N GLU A 131 0.51 9.39 17.77
CA GLU A 131 -0.18 8.09 17.98
C GLU A 131 -0.84 7.54 16.70
N ALA A 132 -0.30 7.93 15.54
CA ALA A 132 -0.81 7.49 14.24
C ALA A 132 -0.48 6.02 13.98
N GLN A 133 -1.25 5.39 13.10
CA GLN A 133 -0.84 4.11 12.53
C GLN A 133 0.22 4.32 11.45
N VAL A 134 1.05 3.32 11.21
CA VAL A 134 2.07 3.34 10.16
C VAL A 134 2.12 2.04 9.39
N VAL A 135 2.19 2.15 8.07
CA VAL A 135 2.59 1.05 7.19
C VAL A 135 4.09 1.14 7.00
N ILE A 136 4.80 0.09 7.43
CA ILE A 136 6.22 -0.09 7.17
C ILE A 136 6.32 -0.97 5.93
N MET A 137 6.68 -0.39 4.79
CA MET A 137 6.91 -1.15 3.56
C MET A 137 8.35 -1.64 3.48
N PHE A 138 8.55 -2.92 3.17
CA PHE A 138 9.83 -3.42 2.70
C PHE A 138 10.19 -2.72 1.38
N ASN A 139 11.33 -2.05 1.33
CA ASN A 139 11.79 -1.36 0.12
C ASN A 139 13.07 -1.99 -0.46
N PRO A 140 12.94 -2.92 -1.42
CA PRO A 140 14.08 -3.59 -2.06
C PRO A 140 14.95 -2.66 -2.90
N VAL A 141 14.42 -1.52 -3.34
CA VAL A 141 15.20 -0.51 -4.08
C VAL A 141 16.25 0.10 -3.17
N MET A 142 15.89 0.41 -1.92
CA MET A 142 16.85 0.90 -0.92
C MET A 142 17.80 -0.20 -0.44
N ALA A 143 17.29 -1.42 -0.26
CA ALA A 143 18.09 -2.54 0.25
C ALA A 143 19.08 -3.10 -0.79
N ARG A 144 18.76 -3.00 -2.08
CA ARG A 144 19.60 -3.45 -3.19
C ARG A 144 19.65 -2.40 -4.31
N PRO A 145 20.36 -1.27 -4.10
CA PRO A 145 20.33 -0.15 -5.03
C PRO A 145 20.97 -0.45 -6.39
N GLN A 146 21.85 -1.46 -6.48
CA GLN A 146 22.50 -1.88 -7.73
C GLN A 146 21.78 -3.02 -8.44
N HIS A 147 20.76 -3.63 -7.82
CA HIS A 147 20.02 -4.73 -8.43
C HIS A 147 19.33 -4.27 -9.73
N PRO A 148 19.33 -5.04 -10.83
CA PRO A 148 18.81 -4.59 -12.12
C PRO A 148 17.36 -4.10 -12.09
N SER A 149 16.51 -4.70 -11.25
CA SER A 149 15.11 -4.27 -11.09
C SER A 149 14.96 -2.94 -10.31
N SER A 150 15.98 -2.52 -9.56
CA SER A 150 16.01 -1.27 -8.79
C SER A 150 16.41 -0.07 -9.64
N LEU A 151 17.23 -0.27 -10.69
CA LEU A 151 17.82 0.81 -11.50
C LEU A 151 16.82 1.73 -12.20
N ILE A 152 15.56 1.30 -12.37
CA ILE A 152 14.49 2.10 -13.00
C ILE A 152 13.75 2.99 -12.00
N PHE A 153 14.00 2.83 -10.71
CA PHE A 153 13.35 3.59 -9.64
C PHE A 153 14.16 4.83 -9.25
N PRO A 154 13.51 5.89 -8.74
CA PRO A 154 14.21 6.98 -8.09
C PRO A 154 14.86 6.51 -6.77
N HIS A 155 15.67 7.37 -6.16
CA HIS A 155 16.53 6.99 -5.04
C HIS A 155 15.83 6.65 -3.70
N PHE A 156 14.78 7.24 -3.19
CA PHE A 156 14.24 7.11 -1.82
C PHE A 156 15.19 7.41 -0.64
N GLY A 157 14.76 8.33 0.22
CA GLY A 157 15.44 8.69 1.47
C GLY A 157 16.38 9.90 1.35
N PHE A 158 16.56 10.59 2.48
CA PHE A 158 17.38 11.81 2.59
C PHE A 158 18.89 11.56 2.72
N GLY A 159 19.31 10.31 2.93
CA GLY A 159 20.72 9.96 3.14
C GLY A 159 21.00 8.47 2.94
N GLU A 160 22.23 8.06 3.26
CA GLU A 160 22.63 6.65 3.25
C GLU A 160 22.08 5.95 4.49
N THR A 161 20.99 5.19 4.32
CA THR A 161 20.36 4.46 5.43
C THR A 161 21.17 3.22 5.85
N PHE A 162 21.70 2.48 4.89
CA PHE A 162 22.37 1.20 5.11
C PHE A 162 23.87 1.33 4.94
N THR A 163 24.64 0.66 5.80
CA THR A 163 26.10 0.63 5.67
C THR A 163 26.52 -0.17 4.43
N LYS A 164 27.78 -0.04 4.01
CA LYS A 164 28.31 -0.85 2.90
C LYS A 164 28.28 -2.33 3.23
N GLU A 165 28.48 -2.67 4.49
CA GLU A 165 28.41 -4.03 5.01
C GLU A 165 26.97 -4.56 4.96
N ASP A 166 25.98 -3.78 5.39
CA ASP A 166 24.56 -4.15 5.27
C ASP A 166 24.19 -4.39 3.80
N LEU A 167 24.55 -3.49 2.89
CA LEU A 167 24.25 -3.62 1.46
C LEU A 167 24.93 -4.84 0.82
N ALA A 168 26.16 -5.15 1.23
CA ALA A 168 26.88 -6.33 0.75
C ALA A 168 26.24 -7.64 1.23
N GLU A 169 25.74 -7.66 2.47
CA GLU A 169 24.96 -8.78 3.01
C GLU A 169 23.63 -8.94 2.25
N PHE A 170 22.87 -7.85 2.08
CA PHE A 170 21.57 -7.83 1.43
C PHE A 170 21.57 -8.40 0.01
N GLU A 171 22.65 -8.16 -0.74
CA GLU A 171 22.78 -8.66 -2.11
C GLU A 171 22.90 -10.20 -2.18
N GLN A 172 23.24 -10.87 -1.08
CA GLN A 172 23.40 -12.33 -1.02
C GLN A 172 22.16 -13.05 -0.47
N LEU A 173 21.21 -12.33 0.13
CA LEU A 173 20.03 -12.90 0.77
C LEU A 173 18.97 -13.32 -0.25
N SER A 174 18.20 -14.35 0.07
CA SER A 174 16.93 -14.58 -0.62
C SER A 174 15.96 -13.43 -0.32
N VAL A 175 14.96 -13.22 -1.18
CA VAL A 175 14.00 -12.10 -1.01
C VAL A 175 13.27 -12.12 0.34
N GLU A 176 13.00 -13.31 0.89
CA GLU A 176 12.30 -13.46 2.17
C GLU A 176 13.22 -13.12 3.35
N GLU A 177 14.47 -13.57 3.31
CA GLU A 177 15.49 -13.22 4.31
C GLU A 177 15.82 -11.73 4.25
N LEU A 178 15.91 -11.17 3.05
CA LEU A 178 16.12 -9.74 2.83
C LEU A 178 14.96 -8.89 3.38
N MET A 179 13.72 -9.29 3.13
CA MET A 179 12.53 -8.64 3.68
C MET A 179 12.54 -8.67 5.21
N THR A 180 12.87 -9.82 5.79
CA THR A 180 12.97 -9.98 7.25
C THR A 180 14.06 -9.08 7.83
N ALA A 181 15.27 -9.10 7.25
CA ALA A 181 16.38 -8.27 7.68
C ALA A 181 16.06 -6.77 7.59
N PHE A 182 15.36 -6.34 6.55
CA PHE A 182 14.88 -4.95 6.42
C PHE A 182 13.88 -4.60 7.51
N PHE A 183 12.87 -5.45 7.74
CA PHE A 183 11.87 -5.22 8.78
C PHE A 183 12.47 -5.21 10.18
N ASP A 184 13.43 -6.06 10.49
CA ASP A 184 14.11 -6.05 11.79
C ASP A 184 14.75 -4.67 12.07
N ARG A 185 15.37 -4.04 11.07
CA ARG A 185 15.95 -2.69 11.21
C ARG A 185 14.86 -1.63 11.39
N ALA A 186 13.80 -1.69 10.59
CA ALA A 186 12.69 -0.75 10.65
C ALA A 186 11.92 -0.83 11.99
N LEU A 187 11.66 -2.05 12.48
CA LEU A 187 10.95 -2.31 13.72
C LEU A 187 11.78 -1.88 14.94
N VAL A 188 13.10 -2.06 14.93
CA VAL A 188 13.99 -1.49 15.97
C VAL A 188 13.89 0.03 15.99
N ARG A 189 13.75 0.69 14.83
CA ARG A 189 13.55 2.14 14.77
C ARG A 189 12.20 2.55 15.36
N ALA A 190 11.14 1.84 15.00
CA ALA A 190 9.80 2.05 15.52
C ALA A 190 9.74 1.89 17.05
N GLU A 191 10.34 0.82 17.58
CA GLU A 191 10.42 0.54 19.02
C GLU A 191 11.18 1.64 19.77
N LYS A 192 12.34 2.07 19.25
CA LYS A 192 13.12 3.15 19.86
C LYS A 192 12.37 4.49 19.93
N ALA A 193 11.54 4.78 18.93
CA ALA A 193 10.70 5.97 18.92
C ALA A 193 9.46 5.85 19.82
N GLY A 194 9.11 4.64 20.28
CA GLY A 194 7.94 4.37 21.11
C GLY A 194 6.65 4.15 20.34
N ILE A 195 6.71 3.71 19.07
CA ILE A 195 5.52 3.34 18.30
C ILE A 195 4.98 2.01 18.84
N SER A 196 3.73 2.00 19.30
CA SER A 196 3.08 0.79 19.80
C SER A 196 2.86 -0.25 18.70
N LYS A 197 2.98 -1.54 19.04
CA LYS A 197 2.90 -2.66 18.08
C LYS A 197 1.57 -2.68 17.32
N GLU A 198 0.48 -2.36 17.99
CA GLU A 198 -0.88 -2.28 17.46
C GLU A 198 -1.08 -1.19 16.40
N ASN A 199 -0.16 -0.21 16.32
CA ASN A 199 -0.18 0.86 15.34
C ASN A 199 0.65 0.53 14.08
N ILE A 200 1.28 -0.63 14.00
CA ILE A 200 2.17 -0.99 12.89
C ILE A 200 1.50 -2.02 11.97
N MET A 201 1.53 -1.76 10.67
CA MET A 201 1.23 -2.71 9.60
C MET A 201 2.47 -2.94 8.74
N LEU A 202 2.64 -4.14 8.19
CA LEU A 202 3.76 -4.46 7.30
C LEU A 202 3.28 -4.60 5.85
N ASP A 203 4.02 -4.02 4.89
CA ASP A 203 3.80 -4.21 3.45
C ASP A 203 5.03 -4.88 2.80
N PRO A 204 4.88 -6.02 2.10
CA PRO A 204 6.00 -6.74 1.48
C PRO A 204 6.62 -6.04 0.26
N GLY A 205 6.19 -4.83 -0.11
CA GLY A 205 6.84 -4.03 -1.15
C GLY A 205 6.61 -4.55 -2.57
N ILE A 206 5.46 -5.19 -2.84
CA ILE A 206 5.19 -5.82 -4.14
C ILE A 206 5.35 -4.80 -5.28
N GLY A 207 6.20 -5.17 -6.25
CA GLY A 207 6.51 -4.40 -7.44
C GLY A 207 7.62 -3.35 -7.29
N PHE A 208 8.26 -3.21 -6.13
CA PHE A 208 9.39 -2.29 -5.92
C PHE A 208 10.72 -3.00 -6.03
N GLY A 209 11.48 -2.82 -7.13
CA GLY A 209 12.81 -3.42 -7.24
C GLY A 209 12.86 -4.97 -7.23
N LEU A 210 11.71 -5.63 -7.36
CA LEU A 210 11.58 -7.09 -7.35
C LEU A 210 11.43 -7.66 -8.76
N THR A 211 12.04 -8.81 -9.01
CA THR A 211 11.80 -9.61 -10.20
C THR A 211 10.39 -10.23 -10.19
N LYS A 212 9.92 -10.72 -11.35
CA LYS A 212 8.64 -11.45 -11.45
C LYS A 212 8.57 -12.62 -10.45
N LYS A 213 9.66 -13.39 -10.33
CA LYS A 213 9.74 -14.55 -9.43
C LYS A 213 9.64 -14.13 -7.96
N GLU A 214 10.37 -13.09 -7.56
CA GLU A 214 10.35 -12.60 -6.18
C GLU A 214 8.97 -12.06 -5.78
N ASN A 215 8.32 -11.28 -6.65
CA ASN A 215 6.94 -10.83 -6.43
C ASN A 215 5.99 -12.01 -6.15
N LEU A 216 6.08 -13.07 -6.96
CA LEU A 216 5.23 -14.26 -6.81
C LEU A 216 5.57 -15.06 -5.55
N ILE A 217 6.84 -15.15 -5.15
CA ILE A 217 7.25 -15.82 -3.91
C ILE A 217 6.68 -15.09 -2.70
N LEU A 218 6.84 -13.77 -2.62
CA LEU A 218 6.32 -12.98 -1.50
C LEU A 218 4.79 -13.04 -1.41
N LEU A 219 4.08 -13.06 -2.54
CA LEU A 219 2.62 -13.24 -2.56
C LEU A 219 2.19 -14.66 -2.15
N ARG A 220 2.95 -15.69 -2.54
CA ARG A 220 2.66 -17.07 -2.15
C ARG A 220 2.81 -17.25 -0.64
N ASP A 221 3.84 -16.63 -0.06
CA ASP A 221 4.28 -16.86 1.31
C ASP A 221 3.84 -15.74 2.30
N LEU A 222 2.72 -15.06 2.01
CA LEU A 222 2.15 -14.02 2.90
C LEU A 222 1.91 -14.51 4.33
N ASP A 223 1.65 -15.80 4.52
CA ASP A 223 1.48 -16.41 5.85
C ASP A 223 2.75 -16.24 6.72
N LYS A 224 3.95 -16.28 6.13
CA LYS A 224 5.21 -16.03 6.85
C LYS A 224 5.34 -14.59 7.33
N LEU A 225 4.84 -13.62 6.55
CA LEU A 225 4.78 -12.23 6.99
C LEU A 225 3.79 -12.07 8.14
N HIS A 226 2.66 -12.78 8.10
CA HIS A 226 1.71 -12.82 9.21
C HIS A 226 2.29 -13.44 10.49
N GLU A 227 3.20 -14.42 10.39
CA GLU A 227 3.88 -15.01 11.54
C GLU A 227 4.73 -13.98 12.32
N MET A 228 5.10 -12.85 11.72
CA MET A 228 5.74 -11.73 12.43
C MET A 228 4.80 -11.03 13.43
N GLY A 229 3.49 -11.30 13.34
CA GLY A 229 2.48 -10.84 14.29
C GLY A 229 2.02 -9.40 14.08
N TYR A 230 2.08 -8.91 12.84
CA TYR A 230 1.57 -7.61 12.41
C TYR A 230 0.49 -7.79 11.34
N PRO A 231 -0.51 -6.90 11.25
CA PRO A 231 -1.41 -6.84 10.10
C PRO A 231 -0.63 -6.57 8.80
N ILE A 232 -1.12 -7.14 7.70
CA ILE A 232 -0.55 -6.92 6.37
C ILE A 232 -1.34 -5.85 5.63
N PHE A 233 -0.60 -4.86 5.11
CA PHE A 233 -1.07 -3.92 4.12
C PHE A 233 -0.46 -4.31 2.77
N LEU A 234 -1.28 -4.48 1.73
CA LEU A 234 -0.82 -5.08 0.47
C LEU A 234 -1.20 -4.27 -0.77
N GLY A 235 -0.20 -3.67 -1.41
CA GLY A 235 -0.35 -3.02 -2.72
C GLY A 235 -0.24 -3.99 -3.90
N VAL A 236 -1.36 -4.42 -4.48
CA VAL A 236 -1.40 -5.38 -5.62
C VAL A 236 -1.91 -4.79 -6.94
N SER A 237 -2.47 -3.60 -6.91
CA SER A 237 -3.20 -3.05 -8.05
C SER A 237 -2.29 -2.56 -9.18
N ARG A 238 -2.56 -3.04 -10.41
CA ARG A 238 -1.93 -2.62 -11.67
C ARG A 238 -0.41 -2.79 -11.72
N LYS A 239 0.14 -3.74 -10.96
CA LYS A 239 1.59 -4.01 -10.91
C LYS A 239 2.08 -4.66 -12.20
N ARG A 240 3.30 -4.29 -12.62
CA ARG A 240 3.89 -4.73 -13.90
C ARG A 240 3.93 -6.25 -14.05
N PHE A 241 4.26 -6.99 -12.99
CA PHE A 241 4.34 -8.45 -13.06
C PHE A 241 2.97 -9.10 -13.38
N VAL A 242 1.86 -8.54 -12.90
CA VAL A 242 0.49 -9.01 -13.22
C VAL A 242 0.18 -8.75 -14.70
N ILE A 243 0.53 -7.56 -15.18
CA ILE A 243 0.35 -7.16 -16.58
C ILE A 243 1.15 -8.09 -17.51
N ASN A 244 2.40 -8.38 -17.15
CA ASN A 244 3.24 -9.29 -17.95
C ASN A 244 2.66 -10.71 -17.97
N ILE A 245 2.07 -11.20 -16.88
CA ILE A 245 1.40 -12.51 -16.86
C ILE A 245 0.22 -12.52 -17.82
N LEU A 246 -0.60 -11.46 -17.84
CA LEU A 246 -1.71 -11.33 -18.80
C LEU A 246 -1.21 -11.32 -20.25
N GLU A 247 -0.23 -10.47 -20.55
CA GLU A 247 0.31 -10.29 -21.89
C GLU A 247 0.94 -11.59 -22.44
N GLU A 248 1.74 -12.29 -21.63
CA GLU A 248 2.33 -13.59 -21.97
C GLU A 248 1.28 -14.68 -22.24
N ASN A 249 0.05 -14.52 -21.74
CA ASN A 249 -1.06 -15.45 -21.92
C ASN A 249 -2.11 -14.94 -22.92
N GLY A 250 -1.78 -13.93 -23.72
CA GLY A 250 -2.62 -13.48 -24.84
C GLY A 250 -3.82 -12.61 -24.45
N PHE A 251 -3.83 -12.06 -23.25
CA PHE A 251 -4.85 -11.07 -22.85
C PHE A 251 -4.43 -9.66 -23.31
N GLU A 252 -5.38 -8.87 -23.78
CA GLU A 252 -5.18 -7.44 -24.02
C GLU A 252 -4.89 -6.72 -22.70
N VAL A 253 -3.90 -5.81 -22.71
CA VAL A 253 -3.39 -5.10 -21.53
C VAL A 253 -3.19 -3.59 -21.76
N ASN A 254 -3.40 -3.10 -22.97
CA ASN A 254 -3.29 -1.69 -23.29
C ASN A 254 -4.33 -0.89 -22.48
N PRO A 255 -3.91 0.06 -21.60
CA PRO A 255 -4.85 0.85 -20.80
C PRO A 255 -5.74 1.77 -21.62
N ASP A 256 -5.35 2.10 -22.85
CA ASP A 256 -6.11 2.98 -23.74
C ASP A 256 -7.24 2.24 -24.47
N ILE A 257 -7.28 0.90 -24.33
CA ILE A 257 -8.33 0.03 -24.84
C ILE A 257 -9.20 -0.39 -23.66
N GLU A 258 -10.53 -0.25 -23.78
CA GLU A 258 -11.48 -0.59 -22.70
C GLU A 258 -11.27 -2.01 -22.15
N GLU A 259 -11.04 -2.98 -23.05
CA GLU A 259 -10.75 -4.36 -22.67
C GLU A 259 -9.46 -4.48 -21.86
N GLY A 260 -8.37 -3.84 -22.30
CA GLY A 260 -7.07 -3.89 -21.62
C GLY A 260 -7.09 -3.18 -20.27
N PHE A 261 -7.79 -2.05 -20.17
CA PHE A 261 -8.05 -1.37 -18.89
C PHE A 261 -8.77 -2.31 -17.92
N ARG A 262 -9.87 -2.92 -18.36
CA ARG A 262 -10.68 -3.83 -17.54
C ARG A 262 -9.91 -5.09 -17.13
N ASN A 263 -9.18 -5.72 -18.04
CA ASN A 263 -8.40 -6.93 -17.77
C ASN A 263 -7.35 -6.70 -16.67
N ARG A 264 -6.71 -5.53 -16.65
CA ARG A 264 -5.72 -5.18 -15.63
C ARG A 264 -6.32 -5.03 -14.24
N ASP A 265 -7.50 -4.44 -14.13
CA ASP A 265 -8.20 -4.30 -12.85
C ASP A 265 -8.78 -5.64 -12.38
N ILE A 266 -9.36 -6.46 -13.27
CA ILE A 266 -9.81 -7.82 -12.95
C ILE A 266 -8.66 -8.70 -12.46
N ALA A 267 -7.51 -8.68 -13.14
CA ALA A 267 -6.36 -9.47 -12.72
C ALA A 267 -5.82 -9.05 -11.35
N SER A 268 -5.87 -7.75 -11.03
CA SER A 268 -5.54 -7.25 -9.70
C SER A 268 -6.53 -7.77 -8.65
N ALA A 269 -7.82 -7.79 -8.97
CA ALA A 269 -8.86 -8.33 -8.10
C ALA A 269 -8.68 -9.84 -7.85
N HIS A 270 -8.18 -10.62 -8.80
CA HIS A 270 -7.82 -12.02 -8.57
C HIS A 270 -6.73 -12.19 -7.51
N VAL A 271 -5.70 -11.33 -7.52
CA VAL A 271 -4.67 -11.32 -6.46
C VAL A 271 -5.31 -10.97 -5.11
N THR A 272 -6.23 -10.00 -5.08
CA THR A 272 -6.99 -9.68 -3.86
C THR A 272 -7.83 -10.84 -3.36
N SER A 273 -8.44 -11.63 -4.24
CA SER A 273 -9.20 -12.81 -3.82
C SER A 273 -8.31 -13.82 -3.09
N ILE A 274 -7.06 -13.99 -3.52
CA ILE A 274 -6.09 -14.88 -2.87
C ILE A 274 -5.64 -14.28 -1.54
N ALA A 275 -5.21 -13.02 -1.54
CA ALA A 275 -4.72 -12.32 -0.35
C ALA A 275 -5.79 -12.23 0.77
N ALA A 276 -7.02 -11.84 0.42
CA ALA A 276 -8.12 -11.75 1.37
C ALA A 276 -8.46 -13.13 1.96
N ARG A 277 -8.39 -14.18 1.13
CA ARG A 277 -8.58 -15.57 1.61
C ARG A 277 -7.47 -15.99 2.57
N GLN A 278 -6.21 -15.60 2.34
CA GLN A 278 -5.09 -15.92 3.23
C GLN A 278 -5.17 -15.19 4.56
N GLY A 279 -5.80 -14.02 4.61
CA GLY A 279 -5.97 -13.30 5.88
C GLY A 279 -5.65 -11.82 5.82
N VAL A 280 -5.10 -11.33 4.71
CA VAL A 280 -4.56 -9.96 4.60
C VAL A 280 -5.57 -8.94 5.08
N GLU A 281 -5.13 -8.02 5.94
CA GLU A 281 -6.00 -7.08 6.63
C GLU A 281 -6.36 -5.87 5.76
N VAL A 282 -5.44 -5.39 4.91
CA VAL A 282 -5.70 -4.25 4.01
C VAL A 282 -5.15 -4.52 2.61
N VAL A 283 -5.96 -4.24 1.58
CA VAL A 283 -5.49 -4.19 0.18
C VAL A 283 -5.57 -2.76 -0.36
N ARG A 284 -4.50 -2.29 -1.01
CA ARG A 284 -4.40 -0.95 -1.61
C ARG A 284 -4.63 -0.98 -3.12
N VAL A 285 -5.67 -0.30 -3.60
CA VAL A 285 -6.28 -0.55 -4.92
C VAL A 285 -6.72 0.71 -5.67
N HIS A 286 -6.68 0.67 -7.01
CA HIS A 286 -7.21 1.75 -7.85
C HIS A 286 -8.71 1.60 -8.14
N ASP A 287 -9.18 0.38 -8.38
CA ASP A 287 -10.58 0.08 -8.73
C ASP A 287 -11.28 -0.62 -7.54
N VAL A 288 -11.97 0.15 -6.70
CA VAL A 288 -12.55 -0.39 -5.46
C VAL A 288 -13.69 -1.36 -5.76
N GLY A 289 -14.50 -1.08 -6.79
CA GLY A 289 -15.61 -1.94 -7.21
C GLY A 289 -15.21 -3.41 -7.43
N SER A 290 -14.22 -3.68 -8.30
CA SER A 290 -13.80 -5.06 -8.58
C SER A 290 -13.15 -5.72 -7.37
N HIS A 291 -12.40 -4.95 -6.57
CA HIS A 291 -11.70 -5.49 -5.40
C HIS A 291 -12.68 -5.80 -4.26
N LYS A 292 -13.77 -5.04 -4.11
CA LYS A 292 -14.86 -5.39 -3.20
C LYS A 292 -15.50 -6.72 -3.54
N MET A 293 -15.77 -6.97 -4.83
CA MET A 293 -16.27 -8.28 -5.26
C MET A 293 -15.30 -9.40 -4.85
N ALA A 294 -14.00 -9.23 -5.10
CA ALA A 294 -12.99 -10.21 -4.70
C ALA A 294 -12.92 -10.43 -3.19
N VAL A 295 -12.94 -9.36 -2.39
CA VAL A 295 -12.93 -9.41 -0.92
C VAL A 295 -14.16 -10.13 -0.38
N GLU A 296 -15.35 -9.85 -0.91
CA GLU A 296 -16.60 -10.46 -0.46
C GLU A 296 -16.59 -11.98 -0.68
N ILE A 297 -16.20 -12.43 -1.87
CA ILE A 297 -16.10 -13.87 -2.19
C ILE A 297 -15.03 -14.55 -1.32
N ALA A 298 -13.82 -13.97 -1.26
CA ALA A 298 -12.71 -14.53 -0.50
C ALA A 298 -13.00 -14.61 1.00
N SER A 299 -13.62 -13.57 1.56
CA SER A 299 -14.01 -13.52 2.97
C SER A 299 -15.10 -14.54 3.27
N ALA A 300 -16.11 -14.69 2.42
CA ALA A 300 -17.16 -15.69 2.61
C ALA A 300 -16.58 -17.12 2.66
N ILE A 301 -15.59 -17.42 1.80
CA ILE A 301 -14.88 -18.71 1.82
C ILE A 301 -14.02 -18.85 3.09
N ARG A 302 -13.28 -17.80 3.46
CA ARG A 302 -12.39 -17.81 4.64
C ARG A 302 -13.17 -17.99 5.95
N LEU A 303 -14.35 -17.38 6.04
CA LEU A 303 -15.17 -17.28 7.26
C LEU A 303 -16.36 -18.25 7.25
N ALA A 304 -16.28 -19.33 6.47
CA ALA A 304 -17.40 -20.24 6.24
C ALA A 304 -18.01 -20.84 7.53
N ASP A 305 -17.20 -21.04 8.57
CA ASP A 305 -17.67 -21.50 9.89
C ASP A 305 -18.70 -20.54 10.55
N HIS A 306 -18.74 -19.28 10.11
CA HIS A 306 -19.65 -18.24 10.59
C HIS A 306 -20.80 -17.94 9.60
N ALA A 307 -20.88 -18.64 8.48
CA ALA A 307 -21.90 -18.39 7.46
C ALA A 307 -23.27 -18.96 7.88
N GLU A 308 -24.35 -18.26 7.50
CA GLU A 308 -25.70 -18.76 7.71
C GLU A 308 -25.96 -20.02 6.86
N ASN A 309 -26.61 -21.02 7.46
CA ASN A 309 -27.00 -22.24 6.75
C ASN A 309 -28.35 -22.00 6.02
N LEU A 310 -28.29 -21.63 4.75
CA LEU A 310 -29.45 -21.31 3.91
C LEU A 310 -29.62 -22.31 2.76
N ASP A 311 -30.83 -22.85 2.59
CA ASP A 311 -31.18 -23.63 1.41
C ASP A 311 -31.24 -22.72 0.16
N LEU A 312 -30.34 -22.96 -0.79
CA LEU A 312 -30.29 -22.20 -2.04
C LEU A 312 -31.49 -22.57 -2.93
N LYS A 313 -32.38 -21.61 -3.18
CA LYS A 313 -33.43 -21.76 -4.20
C LYS A 313 -32.78 -21.80 -5.58
N GLN A 314 -33.24 -22.71 -6.45
CA GLN A 314 -32.83 -22.71 -7.87
C GLN A 314 -33.02 -21.31 -8.47
N TYR A 315 -31.97 -20.79 -9.12
CA TYR A 315 -32.03 -19.56 -9.90
C TYR A 315 -33.13 -19.69 -10.97
N LYS A 316 -33.97 -18.66 -11.13
CA LYS A 316 -34.95 -18.55 -12.22
C LYS A 316 -34.28 -18.08 -13.50
#